data_AF-A9MNN6-F1
#
_entry.id   AF-A9MNN6-F1
#
_cell.length_a   1.000
_cell.length_b   1.000
_cell.length_c   1.000
_cell.angle_alpha   90.00
_cell.angle_beta   90.00
_cell.angle_gamma   90.00
#
_symmetry.space_group_name_H-M   'P 1'
#
loop_
_entity.id
_entity.type
_entity.pdbx_description
1 polymer ?
#
loop_
_entity_poly.entity_id
_entity_poly.type
_entity_poly.pdbx_seq_one_letter_code
_entity_poly.pdbx_strand_id
1 'polypeptide(L)'
;MQEFILHETNKSQFWLVLKQILSTGKRWRIKISEYREKRSLPQNSLMWKWNTEIADQLSATGVDRFTDEEVHEWLKDMYCPATPVTVFGMTRYVKSTRQLDIGEMHKYLTDIDQWAHQKGLRLTIPDNCEYLDLKRRQEE
;
A
#
# COMPACT_ATOMS: atom_id res chain seq x y z
N MET A 1 2.93 8.83 -5.43
CA MET A 1 3.39 9.13 -6.80
C MET A 1 2.17 9.16 -7.70
N GLN A 2 1.94 10.24 -8.46
CA GLN A 2 0.89 10.23 -9.49
C GLN A 2 1.36 9.36 -10.66
N GLU A 3 0.60 8.32 -10.97
CA GLU A 3 0.81 7.48 -12.15
C GLU A 3 -0.09 8.01 -13.29
N PHE A 4 0.52 8.31 -14.44
CA PHE A 4 -0.21 8.73 -15.63
C PHE A 4 -0.01 7.66 -16.71
N ILE A 5 -1.10 7.00 -17.11
CA ILE A 5 -1.07 5.99 -18.17
C ILE A 5 -1.12 6.73 -19.50
N LEU A 6 0.04 6.82 -20.17
CA LEU A 6 0.15 7.51 -21.46
C LEU A 6 -0.33 6.61 -22.59
N HIS A 7 -1.27 7.12 -23.38
CA HIS A 7 -1.79 6.49 -24.59
C HIS A 7 -1.94 7.53 -25.70
N GLU A 8 -1.93 7.10 -26.96
CA GLU A 8 -2.00 8.01 -28.13
C GLU A 8 -3.21 8.97 -28.06
N THR A 9 -4.31 8.51 -27.49
CA THR A 9 -5.56 9.26 -27.32
C THR A 9 -5.51 10.36 -26.25
N ASN A 10 -4.56 10.30 -25.29
CA ASN A 10 -4.51 11.22 -24.15
C ASN A 10 -3.25 12.11 -24.10
N LYS A 11 -2.42 12.08 -25.14
CA LYS A 11 -1.17 12.87 -25.25
C LYS A 11 -1.36 14.37 -25.00
N SER A 12 -2.48 14.94 -25.45
CA SER A 12 -2.78 16.36 -25.27
C SER A 12 -3.01 16.73 -23.80
N GLN A 13 -3.65 15.83 -23.02
CA GLN A 13 -3.87 16.03 -21.59
C GLN A 13 -2.54 15.92 -20.83
N PHE A 14 -1.70 14.95 -21.18
CA PHE A 14 -0.38 14.81 -20.60
C PHE A 14 0.46 16.08 -20.77
N TRP A 15 0.40 16.70 -21.95
CA TRP A 15 1.11 17.94 -22.23
C TRP A 15 0.66 19.12 -21.35
N LEU A 16 -0.64 19.21 -21.04
CA LEU A 16 -1.16 20.24 -20.14
C LEU A 16 -0.61 20.08 -18.72
N VAL A 17 -0.58 18.84 -18.22
CA VAL A 17 0.01 18.52 -16.91
C VAL A 17 1.49 18.89 -16.87
N LEU A 18 2.24 18.55 -17.92
CA LEU A 18 3.66 18.91 -18.04
C LEU A 18 3.88 20.43 -18.00
N LYS A 19 3.07 21.21 -18.73
CA LYS A 19 3.15 22.67 -18.69
C LYS A 19 2.92 23.22 -17.29
N GLN A 20 1.93 22.70 -16.58
CA GLN A 20 1.61 23.15 -15.23
C GLN A 20 2.75 22.85 -14.26
N ILE A 21 3.33 21.65 -14.28
CA ILE A 21 4.43 21.31 -13.36
C ILE A 21 5.72 22.07 -13.69
N LEU A 22 6.01 22.31 -14.97
CA LEU A 22 7.21 23.05 -15.39
C LEU A 22 7.13 24.54 -15.01
N SER A 23 5.92 25.11 -14.96
CA SER A 23 5.71 26.50 -14.52
C SER A 23 6.11 26.75 -13.06
N THR A 24 6.26 25.69 -12.25
CA THR A 24 6.64 25.82 -10.83
C THR A 24 8.13 26.07 -10.60
N GLY A 25 8.97 26.04 -11.65
CA GLY A 25 10.42 26.27 -11.55
C GLY A 25 11.22 25.15 -10.85
N LYS A 26 10.56 24.08 -10.40
CA LYS A 26 11.19 22.91 -9.79
C LYS A 26 11.75 21.95 -10.85
N ARG A 27 12.75 21.16 -10.47
CA ARG A 27 13.30 20.09 -11.31
C ARG A 27 12.52 18.81 -11.07
N TRP A 28 12.02 18.21 -12.16
CA TRP A 28 11.24 16.99 -12.12
C TRP A 28 12.00 15.84 -12.79
N ARG A 29 11.87 14.62 -12.26
CA ARG A 29 12.38 13.40 -12.88
C ARG A 29 11.19 12.60 -13.40
N ILE A 30 11.15 12.35 -14.71
CA ILE A 30 10.14 11.50 -15.34
C ILE A 30 10.74 10.11 -15.55
N LYS A 31 10.04 9.07 -15.09
CA LYS A 31 10.34 7.67 -15.43
C LYS A 31 9.22 7.16 -16.32
N ILE A 32 9.54 6.82 -17.56
CA ILE A 32 8.59 6.22 -18.51
C ILE A 32 8.93 4.73 -18.59
N SER A 33 7.92 3.89 -18.39
CA SER A 33 8.01 2.45 -18.56
C SER A 33 6.82 1.97 -19.38
N GLU A 34 7.00 0.87 -20.11
CA GLU A 34 5.90 0.20 -20.82
C GLU A 34 4.76 -0.10 -19.84
N TYR A 35 3.55 0.38 -20.14
CA TYR A 35 2.38 0.06 -19.32
C TYR A 35 1.96 -1.37 -19.62
N ARG A 36 1.86 -2.19 -18.57
CA ARG A 36 1.21 -3.49 -18.61
C ARG A 36 0.13 -3.47 -17.56
N GLU A 37 -1.07 -3.92 -17.92
CA GLU A 37 -2.10 -4.17 -16.93
C GLU A 37 -1.54 -5.15 -15.90
N LYS A 38 -1.44 -4.69 -14.65
CA LYS A 38 -1.26 -5.61 -13.52
C LYS A 38 -2.56 -6.40 -13.44
N ARG A 39 -2.49 -7.71 -13.71
CA ARG A 39 -3.66 -8.60 -13.72
C ARG A 39 -4.41 -8.62 -12.38
N SER A 40 -3.76 -8.21 -11.30
CA SER A 40 -4.33 -8.04 -9.97
C SER A 40 -3.59 -6.94 -9.19
N LEU A 41 -4.29 -6.30 -8.24
CA LEU A 41 -3.69 -5.37 -7.29
C LEU A 41 -2.75 -6.15 -6.35
N PRO A 42 -1.44 -5.81 -6.28
CA PRO A 42 -0.51 -6.50 -5.41
C PRO A 42 -0.86 -6.31 -3.93
N GLN A 43 -0.58 -7.31 -3.10
CA GLN A 43 -0.85 -7.25 -1.66
C GLN A 43 -0.21 -6.04 -0.97
N ASN A 44 1.02 -5.66 -1.34
CA ASN A 44 1.67 -4.46 -0.82
C ASN A 44 0.92 -3.18 -1.18
N SER A 45 0.33 -3.09 -2.37
CA SER A 45 -0.46 -1.92 -2.77
C SER A 45 -1.79 -1.88 -2.01
N LEU A 46 -2.39 -3.04 -1.75
CA LEU A 46 -3.61 -3.14 -0.93
C LEU A 46 -3.36 -2.72 0.52
N MET A 47 -2.24 -3.14 1.12
CA MET A 47 -1.84 -2.73 2.48
C MET A 47 -1.81 -1.21 2.64
N TRP A 48 -1.12 -0.51 1.74
CA TRP A 48 -1.03 0.95 1.80
C TRP A 48 -2.38 1.64 1.60
N LYS A 49 -3.23 1.07 0.73
CA LYS A 49 -4.61 1.54 0.57
C LYS A 49 -5.39 1.42 1.88
N TRP A 50 -5.31 0.29 2.56
CA TRP A 50 -5.97 0.10 3.85
C TRP A 50 -5.42 1.00 4.94
N ASN A 51 -4.10 1.19 5.01
CA ASN A 51 -3.50 2.12 5.97
C ASN A 51 -4.04 3.54 5.77
N THR A 52 -4.20 3.98 4.52
CA THR A 52 -4.81 5.28 4.20
C THR A 52 -6.27 5.33 4.64
N GLU A 53 -7.08 4.32 4.28
CA GLU A 53 -8.49 4.26 4.66
C GLU A 53 -8.70 4.24 6.18
N ILE A 54 -7.82 3.55 6.91
CA ILE A 54 -7.83 3.52 8.38
C ILE A 54 -7.45 4.89 8.93
N ALA A 55 -6.37 5.50 8.43
CA ALA A 55 -5.92 6.82 8.87
C ALA A 55 -7.03 7.88 8.67
N ASP A 56 -7.69 7.87 7.51
CA ASP A 56 -8.79 8.77 7.20
C ASP A 56 -9.99 8.57 8.14
N GLN A 57 -10.39 7.32 8.39
CA GLN A 57 -11.52 7.00 9.27
C GLN A 57 -11.25 7.33 10.75
N LEU A 58 -10.04 7.04 11.23
CA LEU A 58 -9.63 7.39 12.59
C LEU A 58 -9.57 8.92 12.77
N SER A 59 -8.99 9.63 11.79
CA SER A 59 -8.91 11.09 11.79
C SER A 59 -10.29 11.77 11.68
N ALA A 60 -11.27 11.12 11.05
CA ALA A 60 -12.64 11.62 10.98
C ALA A 60 -13.40 11.51 12.31
N THR A 61 -12.98 10.58 13.18
CA THR A 61 -13.66 10.29 14.46
C THR A 61 -13.00 11.00 15.64
N GLY A 62 -11.72 11.37 15.52
CA GLY A 62 -10.91 11.96 16.59
C GLY A 62 -10.55 13.44 16.39
N VAL A 63 -9.86 14.00 17.40
CA VAL A 63 -9.19 15.32 17.30
C VAL A 63 -7.82 15.17 16.63
N ASP A 64 -7.19 14.02 16.83
CA ASP A 64 -5.88 13.69 16.26
C ASP A 64 -5.99 13.27 14.80
N ARG A 65 -5.03 13.70 13.99
CA ARG A 65 -4.88 13.28 12.60
C ARG A 65 -3.78 12.24 12.51
N PHE A 66 -4.10 11.12 11.89
CA PHE A 66 -3.16 10.03 11.65
C PHE A 66 -2.73 10.04 10.19
N THR A 67 -1.47 9.68 9.92
CA THR A 67 -1.01 9.38 8.56
C THR A 67 -1.04 7.87 8.29
N ASP A 68 -1.02 7.50 7.02
CA ASP A 68 -0.92 6.10 6.61
C ASP A 68 0.39 5.47 7.07
N GLU A 69 1.48 6.23 7.20
CA GLU A 69 2.73 5.73 7.79
C GLU A 69 2.63 5.46 9.29
N GLU A 70 1.93 6.31 10.05
CA GLU A 70 1.73 6.07 11.49
C GLU A 70 0.88 4.81 11.73
N VAL A 71 -0.20 4.67 10.94
CA VAL A 71 -1.01 3.45 10.94
C VAL A 71 -0.18 2.24 10.50
N HIS A 72 0.68 2.40 9.49
CA HIS A 72 1.57 1.33 9.05
C HIS A 72 2.50 0.86 10.17
N GLU A 73 3.18 1.78 10.86
CA GLU A 73 4.09 1.45 11.96
C GLU A 73 3.34 0.76 13.11
N TRP A 74 2.15 1.25 13.43
CA TRP A 74 1.30 0.67 14.46
C TRP A 74 0.88 -0.77 14.14
N LEU A 75 0.30 -1.00 12.96
CA LEU A 75 -0.15 -2.34 12.53
C LEU A 75 1.02 -3.29 12.32
N LYS A 76 2.15 -2.78 11.83
CA LYS A 76 3.38 -3.55 11.68
C LYS A 76 3.87 -4.03 13.04
N ASP A 77 3.86 -3.19 14.07
CA ASP A 77 4.23 -3.64 15.40
C ASP A 77 3.25 -4.67 15.97
N MET A 78 1.96 -4.54 15.70
CA MET A 78 0.97 -5.51 16.19
C MET A 78 1.05 -6.89 15.51
N TYR A 79 1.19 -6.91 14.18
CA TYR A 79 0.92 -8.12 13.39
C TYR A 79 2.08 -8.62 12.54
N CYS A 80 3.12 -7.81 12.30
CA CYS A 80 4.25 -8.26 11.49
C CYS A 80 5.17 -9.18 12.32
N PRO A 81 5.51 -10.39 11.84
CA PRO A 81 6.50 -11.23 12.48
C PRO A 81 7.87 -10.54 12.50
N ALA A 82 8.63 -10.79 13.56
CA ALA A 82 9.98 -10.25 13.69
C ALA A 82 10.99 -11.23 13.09
N THR A 83 11.80 -10.75 12.15
CA THR A 83 12.80 -11.53 11.42
C THR A 83 14.20 -11.20 11.94
N PRO A 84 15.09 -12.18 12.07
CA PRO A 84 16.46 -11.94 12.50
C PRO A 84 17.25 -11.27 11.37
N VAL A 85 17.89 -10.14 11.70
CA VAL A 85 18.81 -9.42 10.82
C VAL A 85 20.16 -9.31 11.53
N THR A 86 21.19 -9.90 10.94
CA THR A 86 22.55 -9.89 11.47
C THR A 86 23.38 -8.83 10.77
N VAL A 87 23.90 -7.86 11.53
CA VAL A 87 24.80 -6.81 11.05
C VAL A 87 26.00 -6.74 11.99
N PHE A 88 27.22 -6.77 11.45
CA PHE A 88 28.47 -6.81 12.24
C PHE A 88 28.50 -7.92 13.32
N GLY A 89 27.92 -9.09 13.04
CA GLY A 89 27.84 -10.20 14.01
C GLY A 89 26.81 -10.02 15.13
N MET A 90 26.06 -8.91 15.14
CA MET A 90 24.96 -8.69 16.07
C MET A 90 23.63 -9.00 15.38
N THR A 91 22.88 -9.97 15.90
CA THR A 91 21.53 -10.30 15.43
C THR A 91 20.50 -9.45 16.17
N ARG A 92 19.67 -8.72 15.42
CA ARG A 92 18.50 -8.01 15.94
C ARG A 92 17.25 -8.53 15.25
N TYR A 93 16.14 -8.59 15.97
CA TYR A 93 14.85 -8.94 15.42
C TYR A 93 14.14 -7.67 14.97
N VAL A 94 13.85 -7.56 13.68
CA VAL A 94 13.19 -6.40 13.09
C VAL A 94 11.87 -6.82 12.47
N LYS A 95 10.85 -5.96 12.58
CA LYS A 95 9.56 -6.16 11.91
C LYS A 95 9.59 -5.37 10.61
N SER A 96 9.50 -6.07 9.48
CA SER A 96 9.58 -5.46 8.16
C SER A 96 8.67 -6.18 7.18
N THR A 97 7.67 -5.46 6.66
CA THR A 97 6.78 -5.98 5.61
C THR A 97 7.52 -6.28 4.30
N ARG A 98 8.71 -5.70 4.10
CA ARG A 98 9.56 -5.99 2.94
C ARG A 98 10.17 -7.40 2.97
N GLN A 99 10.26 -8.02 4.15
CA GLN A 99 10.83 -9.35 4.32
C GLN A 99 9.78 -10.46 4.34
N LEU A 100 8.49 -10.10 4.31
CA LEU A 100 7.40 -11.07 4.31
C LEU A 100 7.34 -11.80 2.97
N ASP A 101 7.17 -13.12 3.04
CA ASP A 101 6.75 -13.90 1.88
C ASP A 101 5.27 -13.66 1.55
N ILE A 102 4.80 -14.26 0.45
CA ILE A 102 3.43 -14.07 -0.04
C ILE A 102 2.38 -14.58 0.98
N GLY A 103 2.68 -15.66 1.69
CA GLY A 103 1.79 -16.23 2.70
C GLY A 103 1.76 -15.41 3.98
N GLU A 104 2.93 -14.98 4.45
CA GLU A 104 3.08 -14.08 5.60
C GLU A 104 2.40 -12.73 5.35
N MET A 105 2.55 -12.16 4.16
CA MET A 105 1.87 -10.93 3.76
C MET A 105 0.36 -11.12 3.68
N HIS A 106 -0.12 -12.26 3.16
CA HIS A 106 -1.54 -12.59 3.14
C HIS A 106 -2.11 -12.73 4.57
N LYS A 107 -1.38 -13.38 5.47
CA LYS A 107 -1.76 -13.51 6.89
C LYS A 107 -1.81 -12.14 7.56
N TYR A 108 -0.79 -11.31 7.34
CA TYR A 108 -0.70 -9.96 7.86
C TYR A 108 -1.88 -9.09 7.41
N LEU A 109 -2.26 -9.15 6.13
CA LEU A 109 -3.46 -8.47 5.63
C LEU A 109 -4.74 -9.03 6.27
N THR A 110 -4.88 -10.34 6.38
CA THR A 110 -6.05 -10.94 7.04
C THR A 110 -6.18 -10.49 8.49
N ASP A 111 -5.09 -10.35 9.22
CA ASP A 111 -5.10 -9.86 10.61
C ASP A 111 -5.51 -8.38 10.69
N ILE A 112 -5.05 -7.55 9.75
CA ILE A 112 -5.49 -6.15 9.61
C ILE A 112 -6.98 -6.06 9.31
N ASP A 113 -7.49 -6.88 8.38
CA ASP A 113 -8.91 -6.91 8.01
C ASP A 113 -9.80 -7.28 9.20
N GLN A 114 -9.42 -8.33 9.94
CA GLN A 114 -10.12 -8.72 11.17
C GLN A 114 -10.07 -7.64 12.24
N TRP A 115 -8.90 -7.02 12.46
CA TRP A 115 -8.75 -5.94 13.42
C TRP A 115 -9.61 -4.72 13.05
N ALA A 116 -9.60 -4.31 11.79
CA ALA A 116 -10.39 -3.20 11.29
C ALA A 116 -11.88 -3.47 11.49
N HIS A 117 -12.35 -4.68 11.15
CA HIS A 117 -13.72 -5.09 11.39
C HIS A 117 -14.12 -5.01 12.87
N GLN A 118 -13.25 -5.49 13.78
CA GLN A 118 -13.47 -5.41 15.24
C GLN A 118 -13.53 -3.96 15.75
N LYS A 119 -12.82 -3.03 15.10
CA LYS A 119 -12.84 -1.60 15.41
C LYS A 119 -13.98 -0.83 14.72
N GLY A 120 -14.80 -1.51 13.92
CA GLY A 120 -15.88 -0.87 13.17
C GLY A 120 -15.40 -0.06 11.95
N LEU A 121 -14.15 -0.27 11.53
CA LEU A 121 -13.57 0.36 10.34
C LEU A 121 -13.94 -0.44 9.08
N ARG A 122 -14.12 0.27 7.97
CA ARG A 122 -14.44 -0.33 6.67
C ARG A 122 -13.24 -0.30 5.76
N LEU A 123 -12.79 -1.46 5.30
CA LEU A 123 -11.70 -1.58 4.33
C LEU A 123 -12.26 -1.95 2.96
N THR A 124 -11.73 -1.31 1.91
CA THR A 124 -12.11 -1.65 0.55
C THR A 124 -11.31 -2.85 0.07
N ILE A 125 -12.00 -3.92 -0.35
CA ILE A 125 -11.39 -5.09 -0.98
C ILE A 125 -11.77 -5.10 -2.47
N PRO A 126 -10.87 -4.72 -3.40
CA PRO A 126 -11.16 -4.76 -4.83
C PRO A 126 -11.32 -6.20 -5.33
N ASP A 127 -12.25 -6.43 -6.27
CA ASP A 127 -12.50 -7.77 -6.83
C ASP A 127 -11.28 -8.40 -7.50
N ASN A 128 -10.39 -7.58 -8.06
CA ASN A 128 -9.16 -8.00 -8.75
C ASN A 128 -7.92 -7.72 -7.87
N CYS A 129 -7.87 -8.26 -6.65
CA CYS A 129 -6.68 -8.16 -5.80
C CYS A 129 -6.12 -9.53 -5.42
N GLU A 130 -4.78 -9.63 -5.34
CA GLU A 130 -4.09 -10.89 -5.01
C GLU A 130 -4.50 -11.46 -3.64
N TYR A 131 -4.85 -10.57 -2.71
CA TYR A 131 -5.38 -10.95 -1.39
C TYR A 131 -6.66 -11.78 -1.52
N LEU A 132 -7.63 -11.31 -2.30
CA LEU A 132 -8.92 -11.98 -2.48
C LEU A 132 -8.76 -13.30 -3.25
N ASP A 133 -7.90 -13.32 -4.26
CA ASP A 133 -7.61 -14.54 -5.03
C ASP A 133 -7.03 -15.66 -4.14
N LEU A 134 -6.09 -15.32 -3.25
CA LEU A 134 -5.52 -16.29 -2.31
C LEU A 134 -6.53 -16.73 -1.25
N LYS A 135 -7.37 -15.80 -0.77
CA LYS A 135 -8.42 -16.12 0.21
C LYS A 135 -9.40 -17.15 -0.37
N ARG A 136 -9.87 -16.95 -1.60
CA ARG A 136 -10.75 -17.89 -2.32
C ARG A 136 -10.13 -19.28 -2.47
N ARG A 137 -8.85 -19.36 -2.84
CA ARG A 137 -8.13 -20.64 -2.98
C ARG A 137 -7.93 -21.40 -1.67
N GLN A 138 -8.03 -20.75 -0.51
CA GLN A 138 -7.95 -21.40 0.80
C GLN A 138 -9.30 -21.88 1.32
N GLU A 139 -10.40 -21.32 0.79
CA GLU A 139 -11.78 -21.69 1.13
C GLU A 139 -12.34 -22.81 0.21
N GLU A 140 -11.66 -23.09 -0.90
CA GLU A 140 -11.87 -24.25 -1.80
C GLU A 140 -11.19 -25.53 -1.29
#